data_AF-A0A8S1PIC7-F1
#
_entry.id   AF-A0A8S1PIC7-F1
#
_cell.length_a   1.000
_cell.length_b   1.000
_cell.length_c   1.000
_cell.angle_alpha   90.00
_cell.angle_beta   90.00
_cell.angle_gamma   90.00
#
_symmetry.space_group_name_H-M   'P 1'
#
loop_
_entity.id
_entity.type
_entity.pdbx_description
1 polymer ?
#
loop_
_entity_poly.entity_id
_entity_poly.type
_entity_poly.pdbx_seq_one_letter_code
_entity_poly.pdbx_strand_id
1 'polypeptide(L)'
;MLINRRYTKIFYKGLQHTHYAMLMCRVYAIFKFMMTAVFTLTINCESCELTNWMLAVLVHSLIAYIYHTYMGILLNNIQIVMQIAESLNHMIQLEEGHDQSNALQESQYIVNEDLDPYLNLTVEEMERKQKILAAQIRCEVALKYKSMRFLGIITFWTTQILVIWAFRLQMFNPEDPQLYHACFSHVITFQLVFLFLTVYQYLEVYMISLLIIICLPFLIPVMLWHKFKQKKKNYDNQKSLKELKKTCKMLYQSEKIQGDHECGICMHVYVTDEELLILPCDPKHHFHMQCIQTWLLINSTCPKCRTSFLRFNQQQQQ
;
A
#
# COMPACT_ATOMS: atom_id res chain seq x y z
N MET A 1 3.31 6.62 24.22
CA MET A 1 3.66 5.77 23.04
C MET A 1 2.79 6.16 21.84
N LEU A 2 3.11 7.27 21.14
CA LEU A 2 2.23 7.86 20.12
C LEU A 2 2.36 7.14 18.77
N ILE A 3 1.55 6.11 18.54
CA ILE A 3 1.37 5.53 17.20
C ILE A 3 0.66 6.55 16.30
N ASN A 4 1.26 6.86 15.14
CA ASN A 4 0.68 7.79 14.18
C ASN A 4 -0.66 7.26 13.64
N ARG A 5 -1.77 7.83 14.15
CA ARG A 5 -3.17 7.46 13.86
C ARG A 5 -3.52 7.37 12.37
N ARG A 6 -2.85 8.14 11.51
CA ARG A 6 -3.12 8.08 10.05
C ARG A 6 -2.59 6.80 9.43
N TYR A 7 -1.42 6.32 9.87
CA TYR A 7 -0.82 5.11 9.34
C TYR A 7 -1.54 3.85 9.83
N THR A 8 -1.98 3.82 11.10
CA THR A 8 -2.76 2.69 11.64
C THR A 8 -4.10 2.53 10.93
N LYS A 9 -4.84 3.62 10.70
CA LYS A 9 -6.14 3.55 9.99
C LYS A 9 -6.03 3.03 8.56
N ILE A 10 -5.01 3.46 7.81
CA ILE A 10 -4.79 2.99 6.43
C ILE A 10 -4.38 1.51 6.44
N PHE A 11 -3.48 1.13 7.35
CA PHE A 11 -3.04 -0.25 7.48
C PHE A 11 -4.19 -1.18 7.91
N TYR A 12 -5.03 -0.76 8.85
CA TYR A 12 -6.21 -1.50 9.31
C TYR A 12 -7.20 -1.76 8.18
N LYS A 13 -7.52 -0.74 7.36
CA LYS A 13 -8.36 -0.91 6.17
C LYS A 13 -7.77 -1.92 5.19
N GLY A 14 -6.45 -1.83 4.95
CA GLY A 14 -5.74 -2.81 4.12
C GLY A 14 -5.86 -4.24 4.65
N LEU A 15 -5.71 -4.41 5.97
CA LEU A 15 -5.82 -5.70 6.66
C LEU A 15 -7.26 -6.27 6.61
N GLN A 16 -8.27 -5.41 6.71
CA GLN A 16 -9.66 -5.82 6.60
C GLN A 16 -10.01 -6.33 5.19
N HIS A 17 -9.50 -5.66 4.15
CA HIS A 17 -9.66 -6.14 2.77
C HIS A 17 -8.97 -7.49 2.54
N THR A 18 -7.76 -7.70 3.08
CA THR A 18 -7.09 -9.00 2.98
C THR A 18 -7.85 -10.09 3.74
N HIS A 19 -8.51 -9.77 4.85
CA HIS A 19 -9.35 -10.70 5.59
C HIS A 19 -10.54 -11.21 4.76
N TYR A 20 -11.27 -10.32 4.07
CA TYR A 20 -12.38 -10.73 3.20
C TYR A 20 -11.91 -11.59 2.02
N ALA A 21 -10.80 -11.22 1.37
CA ALA A 21 -10.24 -12.01 0.28
C ALA A 21 -9.87 -13.44 0.75
N MET A 22 -9.27 -13.57 1.94
CA MET A 22 -8.96 -14.88 2.50
C MET A 22 -10.21 -15.69 2.85
N LEU A 23 -11.26 -15.05 3.38
CA LEU A 23 -12.52 -15.74 3.67
C LEU A 23 -13.09 -16.36 2.38
N MET A 24 -13.08 -15.60 1.28
CA MET A 24 -13.52 -16.11 -0.02
C MET A 24 -12.65 -17.26 -0.52
N CYS A 25 -11.32 -17.14 -0.42
CA CYS A 25 -10.41 -18.24 -0.77
C CYS A 25 -10.63 -19.50 0.08
N ARG A 26 -10.95 -19.36 1.38
CA ARG A 26 -11.28 -20.48 2.27
C ARG A 26 -12.58 -21.16 1.86
N VAL A 27 -13.64 -20.38 1.63
CA VAL A 27 -14.94 -20.89 1.18
C VAL A 27 -14.78 -21.63 -0.15
N TYR A 28 -14.03 -21.05 -1.10
CA TYR A 28 -13.71 -21.69 -2.37
C TYR A 28 -12.97 -23.02 -2.18
N ALA A 29 -11.93 -23.05 -1.34
CA ALA A 29 -11.16 -24.27 -1.07
C ALA A 29 -12.01 -25.37 -0.40
N ILE A 30 -12.88 -25.02 0.55
CA ILE A 30 -13.81 -25.96 1.19
C ILE A 30 -14.79 -26.51 0.16
N PHE A 31 -15.43 -25.63 -0.60
CA PHE A 31 -16.43 -26.05 -1.60
C PHE A 31 -15.79 -26.96 -2.65
N LYS A 32 -14.59 -26.61 -3.15
CA LYS A 32 -13.82 -27.46 -4.06
C LYS A 32 -13.46 -28.81 -3.43
N PHE A 33 -13.04 -28.82 -2.16
CA PHE A 33 -12.74 -30.04 -1.42
C PHE A 33 -13.98 -30.93 -1.27
N MET A 34 -15.10 -30.39 -0.79
CA MET A 34 -16.35 -31.15 -0.60
C MET A 34 -16.85 -31.76 -1.89
N MET A 35 -16.89 -30.97 -2.97
CA MET A 35 -17.32 -31.46 -4.28
C MET A 35 -16.40 -32.58 -4.77
N THR A 36 -15.08 -32.38 -4.72
CA THR A 36 -14.10 -33.39 -5.16
C THR A 36 -14.21 -34.66 -4.31
N ALA A 37 -14.38 -34.55 -3.00
CA ALA A 37 -14.53 -35.68 -2.09
C ALA A 37 -15.80 -36.50 -2.38
N VAL A 38 -16.94 -35.83 -2.60
CA VAL A 38 -18.19 -36.49 -3.00
C VAL A 38 -17.98 -37.24 -4.30
N PHE A 39 -17.37 -36.60 -5.31
CA PHE A 39 -17.07 -37.28 -6.57
C PHE A 39 -16.18 -38.50 -6.35
N THR A 40 -15.10 -38.40 -5.56
CA THR A 40 -14.14 -39.51 -5.34
C THR A 40 -14.81 -40.70 -4.68
N LEU A 41 -15.76 -40.45 -3.75
CA LEU A 41 -16.50 -41.51 -3.07
C LEU A 41 -17.58 -42.16 -3.95
N THR A 42 -18.08 -41.44 -4.95
CA THR A 42 -19.14 -41.94 -5.85
C THR A 42 -18.62 -42.65 -7.10
N ILE A 43 -17.38 -42.40 -7.51
CA ILE A 43 -16.78 -43.02 -8.69
C ILE A 43 -16.29 -44.43 -8.32
N ASN A 44 -17.01 -45.44 -8.79
CA ASN A 44 -16.65 -46.84 -8.62
C ASN A 44 -15.94 -47.37 -9.88
N CYS A 45 -14.80 -46.78 -10.22
CA CYS A 45 -14.05 -47.11 -11.44
C CYS A 45 -12.57 -47.32 -11.13
N GLU A 46 -12.15 -48.59 -11.04
CA GLU A 46 -10.76 -48.99 -10.75
C GLU A 46 -9.80 -48.77 -11.93
N SER A 47 -10.31 -48.59 -13.15
CA SER A 47 -9.50 -48.52 -14.38
C SER A 47 -9.25 -47.10 -14.91
N CYS A 48 -9.74 -46.05 -14.24
CA CYS A 48 -9.70 -44.69 -14.77
C CYS A 48 -8.65 -43.81 -14.10
N GLU A 49 -7.80 -43.15 -14.89
CA GLU A 49 -6.86 -42.10 -14.42
C GLU A 49 -7.55 -40.97 -13.63
N LEU A 50 -8.88 -40.83 -13.80
CA LEU A 50 -9.75 -39.88 -13.10
C LEU A 50 -9.63 -39.95 -11.58
N THR A 51 -9.50 -41.14 -11.00
CA THR A 51 -9.40 -41.32 -9.55
C THR A 51 -8.11 -40.71 -8.99
N ASN A 52 -6.99 -40.87 -9.70
CA ASN A 52 -5.69 -40.31 -9.31
C ASN A 52 -5.70 -38.77 -9.41
N TRP A 53 -6.25 -38.23 -10.49
CA TRP A 53 -6.41 -36.79 -10.65
C TRP A 53 -7.29 -36.20 -9.56
N MET A 54 -8.43 -36.83 -9.26
CA MET A 54 -9.32 -36.36 -8.21
C MET A 54 -8.71 -36.44 -6.82
N LEU A 55 -7.91 -37.47 -6.52
CA LEU A 55 -7.12 -37.52 -5.30
C LEU A 55 -6.13 -36.35 -5.22
N ALA A 56 -5.41 -36.05 -6.32
CA ALA A 56 -4.51 -34.91 -6.37
C ALA A 56 -5.24 -33.57 -6.18
N VAL A 57 -6.44 -33.40 -6.75
CA VAL A 57 -7.29 -32.22 -6.53
C VAL A 57 -7.75 -32.12 -5.08
N LEU A 58 -8.13 -33.23 -4.46
CA LEU A 58 -8.59 -33.31 -3.09
C LEU A 58 -7.46 -32.91 -2.13
N VAL A 59 -6.26 -33.47 -2.32
CA VAL A 59 -5.06 -33.11 -1.56
C VAL A 59 -4.72 -31.63 -1.74
N HIS A 60 -4.70 -31.14 -2.98
CA HIS A 60 -4.41 -29.72 -3.25
C HIS A 60 -5.44 -28.78 -2.60
N SER A 61 -6.73 -29.13 -2.64
CA SER A 61 -7.81 -28.33 -2.03
C SER A 61 -7.72 -28.33 -0.50
N LEU A 62 -7.33 -29.46 0.09
CA LEU A 62 -7.08 -29.58 1.53
C LEU A 62 -5.87 -28.73 1.97
N ILE A 63 -4.75 -28.82 1.24
CA ILE A 63 -3.55 -27.99 1.50
C ILE A 63 -3.90 -26.51 1.40
N ALA A 64 -4.62 -26.11 0.36
CA ALA A 64 -5.06 -24.73 0.19
C ALA A 64 -5.97 -24.27 1.35
N TYR A 65 -6.92 -25.10 1.78
CA TYR A 65 -7.80 -24.80 2.91
C TYR A 65 -7.02 -24.61 4.23
N ILE A 66 -6.11 -25.53 4.54
CA ILE A 66 -5.26 -25.46 5.74
C ILE A 66 -4.44 -24.18 5.71
N TYR A 67 -3.79 -23.90 4.57
CA TYR A 67 -2.96 -22.71 4.41
C TYR A 67 -3.78 -21.42 4.58
N HIS A 68 -4.94 -21.30 3.92
CA HIS A 68 -5.78 -20.11 4.04
C HIS A 68 -6.35 -19.94 5.45
N THR A 69 -6.64 -21.03 6.16
CA THR A 69 -7.09 -20.98 7.56
C THR A 69 -5.99 -20.52 8.49
N TYR A 70 -4.78 -21.07 8.35
CA TYR A 70 -3.60 -20.63 9.09
C TYR A 70 -3.32 -19.13 8.88
N MET A 71 -3.36 -18.69 7.62
CA MET A 71 -3.16 -17.28 7.26
C MET A 71 -4.25 -16.37 7.82
N GLY A 72 -5.51 -16.82 7.83
CA GLY A 72 -6.62 -16.10 8.43
C GLY A 72 -6.43 -15.88 9.94
N ILE A 73 -6.02 -16.92 10.67
CA ILE A 73 -5.73 -16.84 12.11
C ILE A 73 -4.58 -15.86 12.37
N LEU A 74 -3.49 -15.96 11.60
CA LEU A 74 -2.33 -15.07 11.75
C LEU A 74 -2.71 -13.59 11.58
N LEU A 75 -3.49 -13.26 10.54
CA LEU A 75 -3.89 -11.89 10.28
C LEU A 75 -4.92 -11.38 11.30
N ASN A 76 -5.79 -12.26 11.83
CA ASN A 76 -6.67 -11.91 12.94
C ASN A 76 -5.87 -11.56 14.21
N ASN A 77 -4.81 -12.32 14.51
CA ASN A 77 -3.92 -12.01 15.63
C ASN A 77 -3.24 -10.64 15.45
N ILE A 78 -2.77 -10.32 14.25
CA ILE A 78 -2.19 -9.00 13.93
C ILE A 78 -3.24 -7.90 14.11
N GLN A 79 -4.47 -8.13 13.67
CA GLN A 79 -5.57 -7.17 13.83
C GLN A 79 -5.88 -6.87 15.30
N ILE A 80 -5.93 -7.92 16.14
CA ILE A 80 -6.16 -7.79 17.58
C ILE A 80 -5.04 -6.98 18.23
N VAL A 81 -3.77 -7.31 17.94
CA VAL A 81 -2.60 -6.59 18.48
C VAL A 81 -2.67 -5.10 18.12
N MET A 82 -3.06 -4.77 16.88
CA MET A 82 -3.21 -3.39 16.46
C MET A 82 -4.36 -2.65 17.13
N GLN A 83 -5.49 -3.32 17.37
CA GLN A 83 -6.62 -2.73 18.09
C GLN A 83 -6.27 -2.41 19.53
N ILE A 84 -5.57 -3.33 20.21
CA ILE A 84 -5.08 -3.10 21.57
C ILE A 84 -4.13 -1.90 21.59
N ALA A 85 -3.17 -1.87 20.67
CA ALA A 85 -2.20 -0.78 20.58
C ALA A 85 -2.86 0.59 20.31
N GLU A 86 -3.91 0.64 19.48
CA GLU A 86 -4.68 1.87 19.26
C GLU A 86 -5.48 2.28 20.50
N SER A 87 -6.14 1.34 21.18
CA SER A 87 -6.90 1.62 22.41
C SER A 87 -6.02 2.17 23.54
N LEU A 88 -4.83 1.60 23.72
CA LEU A 88 -3.86 2.05 24.72
C LEU A 88 -3.37 3.47 24.40
N ASN A 89 -3.12 3.77 23.13
CA ASN A 89 -2.71 5.09 22.67
C ASN A 89 -3.81 6.15 22.88
N HIS A 90 -5.08 5.76 22.84
CA HIS A 90 -6.20 6.64 23.20
C HIS A 90 -6.27 6.92 24.71
N MET A 91 -6.01 5.92 25.56
CA MET A 91 -6.01 6.08 27.02
C MET A 91 -4.90 7.03 27.49
N ILE A 92 -3.68 6.88 26.96
CA ILE A 92 -2.54 7.75 27.28
C ILE A 92 -2.85 9.22 26.95
N GLN A 93 -3.52 9.50 25.82
CA GLN A 93 -3.89 10.87 25.46
C GLN A 93 -4.94 11.50 26.38
N LEU A 94 -5.80 10.69 27.01
CA LEU A 94 -6.77 11.18 27.99
C LEU A 94 -6.08 11.51 29.31
N GLU A 95 -5.08 10.71 29.72
CA GLU A 95 -4.25 10.99 30.88
C GLU A 95 -3.36 12.24 30.70
N GLU A 96 -2.77 12.44 29.51
CA GLU A 96 -1.98 13.64 29.21
C GLU A 96 -2.84 14.92 29.09
N GLY A 97 -4.16 14.78 28.87
CA GLY A 97 -5.12 15.89 28.74
C GLY A 97 -5.86 16.25 30.02
N HIS A 98 -5.73 15.47 31.09
CA HIS A 98 -6.22 15.81 32.42
C HIS A 98 -5.05 16.28 33.29
N ASP A 99 -5.10 17.54 33.71
CA ASP A 99 -4.16 18.13 34.66
C ASP A 99 -3.89 17.18 35.84
N GLN A 100 -2.61 17.04 36.20
CA GLN A 100 -2.09 16.27 37.33
C GLN A 100 -2.52 16.84 38.70
N SER A 101 -3.82 16.86 38.97
CA SER A 101 -4.34 17.06 40.31
C SER A 101 -5.55 16.13 40.51
N ASN A 102 -5.30 15.05 41.23
CA ASN A 102 -6.28 14.07 41.75
C ASN A 102 -6.63 12.88 40.84
N ALA A 103 -5.69 11.96 40.67
CA ALA A 103 -6.00 10.55 40.38
C ALA A 103 -4.86 9.62 40.84
N LEU A 104 -4.53 9.68 42.14
CA LEU A 104 -3.86 8.58 42.83
C LEU A 104 -4.93 7.75 43.52
N GLN A 105 -5.69 6.95 42.78
CA GLN A 105 -6.27 5.70 43.29
C GLN A 105 -6.99 4.92 42.17
N GLU A 106 -6.58 3.65 42.04
CA GLU A 106 -7.22 2.56 41.26
C GLU A 106 -7.12 2.75 39.73
N SER A 107 -6.21 2.13 38.99
CA SER A 107 -5.85 0.71 38.98
C SER A 107 -4.40 0.53 38.52
N GLN A 108 -3.51 0.15 39.44
CA GLN A 108 -2.14 -0.20 39.10
C GLN A 108 -2.15 -1.64 38.56
N TYR A 109 -2.22 -1.81 37.25
CA TYR A 109 -1.81 -3.06 36.63
C TYR A 109 -0.28 -3.11 36.74
N ILE A 110 0.21 -3.69 37.84
CA ILE A 110 1.65 -3.82 38.10
C ILE A 110 2.19 -4.80 37.04
N VAL A 111 2.69 -4.25 35.94
CA VAL A 111 3.62 -4.96 35.07
C VAL A 111 4.89 -5.14 35.90
N ASN A 112 5.28 -6.38 36.18
CA ASN A 112 6.53 -6.67 36.88
C ASN A 112 7.67 -5.92 36.19
N GLU A 113 8.35 -5.07 36.96
CA GLU A 113 9.42 -4.16 36.52
C GLU A 113 10.58 -4.93 35.85
N ASP A 114 10.75 -6.20 36.22
CA ASP A 114 11.73 -7.13 35.65
C ASP A 114 11.34 -7.71 34.28
N LEU A 115 10.13 -7.44 33.77
CA LEU A 115 9.61 -7.99 32.52
C LEU A 115 9.35 -6.95 31.42
N ASP A 116 9.51 -5.65 31.69
CA ASP A 116 9.29 -4.60 30.68
C ASP A 116 10.62 -4.08 30.10
N PRO A 117 11.07 -4.58 28.94
CA PRO A 117 12.30 -4.12 28.28
C PRO A 117 12.23 -2.66 27.79
N TYR A 118 11.13 -1.94 28.07
CA TYR A 118 10.93 -0.54 27.69
C TYR A 118 11.13 0.47 28.82
N LEU A 119 11.29 0.04 30.07
CA LEU A 119 11.24 0.93 31.24
C LEU A 119 12.39 1.95 31.31
N ASN A 120 13.54 1.66 30.69
CA ASN A 120 14.74 2.50 30.71
C ASN A 120 15.07 3.18 29.36
N LEU A 121 14.16 3.17 28.39
CA LEU A 121 14.43 3.77 27.07
C LEU A 121 13.99 5.23 27.00
N THR A 122 14.83 6.06 26.39
CA THR A 122 14.48 7.43 26.07
C THR A 122 13.32 7.48 25.08
N VAL A 123 12.54 8.57 25.08
CA VAL A 123 11.40 8.76 24.17
C VAL A 123 11.82 8.57 22.70
N GLU A 124 13.02 9.03 22.33
CA GLU A 124 13.55 8.88 20.98
C GLU A 124 13.88 7.42 20.62
N GLU A 125 14.39 6.64 21.58
CA GLU A 125 14.67 5.21 21.37
C GLU A 125 13.39 4.38 21.29
N MET A 126 12.37 4.72 22.09
CA MET A 126 11.04 4.10 22.00
C MET A 126 10.42 4.35 20.61
N GLU A 127 10.48 5.59 20.11
CA GLU A 127 9.99 5.91 18.77
C GLU A 127 10.75 5.16 17.66
N ARG A 128 12.08 5.01 17.79
CA ARG A 128 12.87 4.22 16.84
C ARG A 128 12.48 2.76 16.85
N LYS A 129 12.39 2.12 18.02
CA LYS A 129 11.96 0.71 18.15
C LYS A 129 10.57 0.49 17.56
N GLN A 130 9.65 1.42 17.79
CA GLN A 130 8.29 1.35 17.25
C GLN A 130 8.25 1.48 15.72
N LYS A 131 9.07 2.36 15.12
CA LYS A 131 9.21 2.47 13.65
C LYS A 131 9.76 1.17 13.05
N ILE A 132 10.74 0.55 13.70
CA ILE A 132 11.34 -0.72 13.27
C ILE A 132 10.30 -1.85 13.34
N LEU A 133 9.60 -2.00 14.47
CA LEU A 133 8.56 -3.02 14.64
C LEU A 133 7.43 -2.86 13.61
N ALA A 134 6.97 -1.63 13.39
CA ALA A 134 5.95 -1.34 12.37
C ALA A 134 6.46 -1.62 10.93
N ALA A 135 7.75 -1.45 10.66
CA ALA A 135 8.35 -1.83 9.38
C ALA A 135 8.45 -3.36 9.23
N GLN A 136 8.84 -4.08 10.29
CA GLN A 136 8.89 -5.53 10.31
C GLN A 136 7.50 -6.15 10.08
N ILE A 137 6.49 -5.72 10.82
CA ILE A 137 5.10 -6.19 10.64
C ILE A 137 4.63 -5.96 9.21
N ARG A 138 4.88 -4.77 8.63
CA ARG A 138 4.51 -4.47 7.24
C ARG A 138 5.20 -5.40 6.25
N CYS A 139 6.50 -5.64 6.43
CA CYS A 139 7.28 -6.52 5.57
C CYS A 139 6.77 -7.97 5.64
N GLU A 140 6.51 -8.46 6.85
CA GLU A 140 6.01 -9.81 7.08
C GLU A 140 4.61 -10.00 6.47
N VAL A 141 3.68 -9.07 6.72
CA VAL A 141 2.35 -9.08 6.10
C VAL A 141 2.44 -9.04 4.58
N ALA A 142 3.33 -8.22 4.01
CA ALA A 142 3.52 -8.12 2.57
C ALA A 142 4.07 -9.42 1.95
N LEU A 143 5.05 -10.05 2.59
CA LEU A 143 5.65 -11.31 2.14
C LEU A 143 4.63 -12.45 2.18
N LYS A 144 3.85 -12.52 3.27
CA LYS A 144 2.77 -13.49 3.42
C LYS A 144 1.63 -13.26 2.42
N TYR A 145 1.28 -12.00 2.16
CA TYR A 145 0.31 -11.64 1.12
C TYR A 145 0.80 -12.08 -0.27
N LYS A 146 2.09 -11.90 -0.59
CA LYS A 146 2.68 -12.37 -1.84
C LYS A 146 2.60 -13.90 -1.97
N SER A 147 2.89 -14.63 -0.88
CA SER A 147 2.76 -16.10 -0.83
C SER A 147 1.31 -16.56 -1.05
N MET A 148 0.34 -15.88 -0.45
CA MET A 148 -1.08 -16.15 -0.65
C MET A 148 -1.50 -15.95 -2.11
N ARG A 149 -1.07 -14.84 -2.72
CA ARG A 149 -1.37 -14.56 -4.13
C ARG A 149 -0.75 -15.60 -5.06
N PHE A 150 0.47 -16.04 -4.77
CA PHE A 150 1.12 -17.11 -5.51
C PHE A 150 0.34 -18.43 -5.43
N LEU A 151 -0.13 -18.82 -4.24
CA LEU A 151 -0.99 -20.00 -4.08
C LEU A 151 -2.30 -19.84 -4.87
N GLY A 152 -2.92 -18.66 -4.84
CA GLY A 152 -4.09 -18.35 -5.66
C GLY A 152 -3.85 -18.57 -7.16
N ILE A 153 -2.71 -18.12 -7.69
CA ILE A 153 -2.33 -18.34 -9.09
C ILE A 153 -2.16 -19.84 -9.39
N ILE A 154 -1.50 -20.60 -8.52
CA ILE A 154 -1.38 -22.06 -8.69
C ILE A 154 -2.76 -22.72 -8.69
N THR A 155 -3.65 -22.34 -7.76
CA THR A 155 -5.01 -22.90 -7.69
C THR A 155 -5.85 -22.58 -8.94
N PHE A 156 -5.62 -21.43 -9.56
CA PHE A 156 -6.25 -21.05 -10.83
C PHE A 156 -5.77 -21.97 -11.96
N TRP A 157 -4.45 -22.04 -12.19
CA TRP A 157 -3.89 -22.83 -13.29
C TRP A 157 -4.18 -24.32 -13.16
N THR A 158 -4.07 -24.88 -11.95
CA THR A 158 -4.44 -26.29 -11.69
C THR A 158 -5.89 -26.55 -12.06
N THR A 159 -6.81 -25.64 -11.73
CA THR A 159 -8.24 -25.76 -12.09
C THR A 159 -8.44 -25.70 -13.62
N GLN A 160 -7.73 -24.83 -14.33
CA GLN A 160 -7.80 -24.76 -15.81
C GLN A 160 -7.24 -26.02 -16.48
N ILE A 161 -6.10 -26.53 -16.02
CA ILE A 161 -5.49 -27.77 -16.54
C ILE A 161 -6.46 -28.96 -16.38
N LEU A 162 -7.14 -29.07 -15.25
CA LEU A 162 -8.11 -30.13 -14.98
C LEU A 162 -9.33 -30.06 -15.90
N VAL A 163 -9.84 -28.85 -16.15
CA VAL A 163 -10.96 -28.65 -17.10
C VAL A 163 -10.53 -29.10 -18.50
N ILE A 164 -9.36 -28.65 -18.97
CA ILE A 164 -8.85 -29.02 -20.29
C ILE A 164 -8.61 -30.54 -20.39
N TRP A 165 -8.04 -31.15 -19.34
CA TRP A 165 -7.82 -32.60 -19.28
C TRP A 165 -9.14 -33.38 -19.31
N ALA A 166 -10.16 -32.95 -18.56
CA ALA A 166 -11.48 -33.59 -18.56
C ALA A 166 -12.18 -33.49 -19.93
N PHE A 167 -12.04 -32.36 -20.63
CA PHE A 167 -12.52 -32.22 -22.02
C PHE A 167 -11.75 -33.14 -22.99
N ARG A 168 -10.42 -33.25 -22.83
CA ARG A 168 -9.60 -34.17 -23.62
C ARG A 168 -10.05 -35.63 -23.45
N LEU A 169 -10.28 -36.06 -22.20
CA LEU A 169 -10.72 -37.43 -21.88
C LEU A 169 -12.04 -37.78 -22.57
N GLN A 170 -12.98 -36.83 -22.65
CA GLN A 170 -14.27 -37.02 -23.34
C GLN A 170 -14.11 -37.11 -24.87
N MET A 171 -13.15 -36.37 -25.44
CA MET A 171 -12.94 -36.27 -26.89
C MET A 171 -12.12 -37.42 -27.48
N PHE A 172 -11.29 -38.11 -26.70
CA PHE A 172 -10.22 -39.00 -27.22
C PHE A 172 -10.26 -40.47 -26.77
N ASN A 173 -11.28 -40.94 -26.05
CA ASN A 173 -11.31 -42.32 -25.56
C ASN A 173 -12.51 -43.12 -26.12
N PRO A 174 -12.40 -43.74 -27.32
CA PRO A 174 -13.52 -44.42 -27.98
C PRO A 174 -13.62 -45.94 -27.73
N GLU A 175 -12.82 -46.56 -26.86
CA GLU A 175 -12.60 -48.01 -26.95
C GLU A 175 -13.37 -48.95 -26.00
N ASP A 176 -14.34 -48.48 -25.20
CA ASP A 176 -15.25 -49.44 -24.53
C ASP A 176 -16.65 -48.86 -24.20
N PRO A 177 -17.69 -49.20 -24.99
CA PRO A 177 -19.04 -48.61 -24.86
C PRO A 177 -19.69 -48.80 -23.48
N GLN A 178 -19.42 -49.92 -22.80
CA GLN A 178 -20.09 -50.26 -21.53
C GLN A 178 -19.46 -49.53 -20.33
N LEU A 179 -18.13 -49.42 -20.29
CA LEU A 179 -17.40 -48.68 -19.25
C LEU A 179 -17.58 -47.16 -19.41
N TYR A 180 -17.69 -46.69 -20.67
CA TYR A 180 -17.94 -45.30 -21.01
C TYR A 180 -19.26 -44.81 -20.42
N HIS A 181 -20.37 -45.55 -20.55
CA HIS A 181 -21.68 -45.11 -20.08
C HIS A 181 -21.77 -44.92 -18.55
N ALA A 182 -21.09 -45.77 -17.77
CA ALA A 182 -21.08 -45.65 -16.30
C ALA A 182 -20.29 -44.41 -15.83
N CYS A 183 -19.15 -44.10 -16.48
CA CYS A 183 -18.28 -42.99 -16.09
C CYS A 183 -18.71 -41.64 -16.71
N PHE A 184 -19.38 -41.67 -17.86
CA PHE A 184 -19.75 -40.47 -18.64
C PHE A 184 -20.61 -39.47 -17.85
N SER A 185 -21.59 -39.96 -17.08
CA SER A 185 -22.41 -39.09 -16.22
C SER A 185 -21.57 -38.39 -15.15
N HIS A 186 -20.62 -39.10 -14.53
CA HIS A 186 -19.70 -38.50 -13.56
C HIS A 186 -18.75 -37.49 -14.19
N VAL A 187 -18.23 -37.76 -15.40
CA VAL A 187 -17.36 -36.82 -16.15
C VAL A 187 -18.11 -35.54 -16.52
N ILE A 188 -19.36 -35.63 -16.99
CA ILE A 188 -20.19 -34.43 -17.28
C ILE A 188 -20.46 -33.64 -16.01
N THR A 189 -20.88 -34.33 -14.94
CA THR A 189 -21.18 -33.65 -13.66
C THR A 189 -19.93 -32.97 -13.11
N PHE A 190 -18.75 -33.61 -13.22
CA PHE A 190 -17.46 -33.01 -12.89
C PHE A 190 -17.19 -31.76 -13.74
N GLN A 191 -17.38 -31.81 -15.06
CA GLN A 191 -17.18 -30.66 -15.95
C GLN A 191 -18.09 -29.49 -15.61
N LEU A 192 -19.37 -29.72 -15.32
CA LEU A 192 -20.32 -28.66 -14.94
C LEU A 192 -19.91 -27.97 -13.63
N VAL A 193 -19.46 -28.76 -12.63
CA VAL A 193 -18.99 -28.22 -11.35
C VAL A 193 -17.73 -27.38 -11.54
N PHE A 194 -16.75 -27.86 -12.31
CA PHE A 194 -15.52 -27.11 -12.57
C PHE A 194 -15.75 -25.91 -13.50
N LEU A 195 -16.73 -25.96 -14.41
CA LEU A 195 -17.16 -24.80 -15.19
C LEU A 195 -17.73 -23.71 -14.27
N PHE A 196 -18.58 -24.08 -13.32
CA PHE A 196 -19.09 -23.13 -12.33
C PHE A 196 -17.97 -22.51 -11.49
N LEU A 197 -17.02 -23.33 -11.02
CA LEU A 197 -15.85 -22.86 -10.27
C LEU A 197 -14.97 -21.89 -11.09
N THR A 198 -14.76 -22.18 -12.39
CA THR A 198 -13.98 -21.29 -13.26
C THR A 198 -14.71 -19.99 -13.54
N VAL A 199 -16.03 -20.01 -13.79
CA VAL A 199 -16.85 -18.80 -13.94
C VAL A 199 -16.76 -17.89 -12.72
N TYR A 200 -16.81 -18.45 -11.51
CA TYR A 200 -16.62 -17.68 -10.27
C TYR A 200 -15.24 -16.99 -10.22
N GLN A 201 -14.16 -17.70 -10.60
CA GLN A 201 -12.81 -17.14 -10.65
C GLN A 201 -12.68 -15.99 -11.67
N TYR A 202 -13.32 -16.12 -12.83
CA TYR A 202 -13.28 -15.09 -13.87
C TYR A 202 -14.14 -13.87 -13.53
N LEU A 203 -15.18 -14.01 -12.70
CA LEU A 203 -16.02 -12.89 -12.28
C LEU A 203 -15.21 -11.83 -11.52
N GLU A 204 -14.33 -12.22 -10.60
CA GLU A 204 -13.48 -11.27 -9.87
C GLU A 204 -12.52 -10.51 -10.81
N VAL A 205 -11.90 -11.22 -11.75
CA VAL A 205 -11.00 -10.63 -12.75
C VAL A 205 -11.77 -9.66 -13.66
N TYR A 206 -12.98 -10.06 -14.10
CA TYR A 206 -13.84 -9.25 -14.95
C TYR A 206 -14.26 -7.94 -14.27
N MET A 207 -14.65 -8.00 -12.99
CA MET A 207 -15.02 -6.81 -12.21
C MET A 207 -13.85 -5.84 -12.05
N ILE A 208 -12.63 -6.34 -11.82
CA ILE A 208 -11.41 -5.52 -11.74
C ILE A 208 -11.09 -4.88 -13.10
N SER A 209 -11.18 -5.65 -14.19
CA SER A 209 -10.95 -5.13 -15.55
C SER A 209 -11.95 -4.03 -15.91
N LEU A 210 -13.24 -4.22 -15.60
CA LEU A 210 -14.28 -3.23 -15.83
C LEU A 210 -14.05 -1.94 -15.02
N LEU A 211 -13.62 -2.08 -13.75
CA LEU A 211 -13.24 -0.93 -12.92
C LEU A 211 -12.08 -0.14 -13.56
N ILE A 212 -11.05 -0.83 -14.09
CA ILE A 212 -9.92 -0.17 -14.77
C ILE A 212 -10.42 0.56 -16.02
N ILE A 213 -11.24 -0.09 -16.85
CA ILE A 213 -11.76 0.50 -18.09
C ILE A 213 -12.63 1.73 -17.80
N ILE A 214 -13.41 1.74 -16.72
CA ILE A 214 -14.23 2.89 -16.34
C ILE A 214 -13.37 3.99 -15.73
N CYS A 215 -12.45 3.66 -14.82
CA CYS A 215 -11.68 4.66 -14.08
C CYS A 215 -10.55 5.30 -14.91
N LEU A 216 -9.89 4.54 -15.78
CA LEU A 216 -8.72 4.99 -16.54
C LEU A 216 -9.01 6.20 -17.46
N PRO A 217 -10.15 6.26 -18.20
CA PRO A 217 -10.57 7.44 -18.95
C PRO A 217 -10.76 8.71 -18.11
N PHE A 218 -11.04 8.61 -16.80
CA PHE A 218 -11.13 9.78 -15.91
C PHE A 218 -9.79 10.13 -15.28
N LEU A 219 -8.98 9.11 -14.94
CA LEU A 219 -7.66 9.31 -14.34
C LEU A 219 -6.68 9.93 -15.34
N ILE A 220 -6.71 9.53 -16.62
CA ILE A 220 -5.80 10.05 -17.64
C ILE A 220 -5.94 11.58 -17.81
N PRO A 221 -7.14 12.15 -18.03
CA PRO A 221 -7.33 13.60 -18.08
C PRO A 221 -6.91 14.32 -16.81
N VAL A 222 -7.17 13.76 -15.62
CA VAL A 222 -6.74 14.35 -14.35
C VAL A 222 -5.22 14.39 -14.25
N MET A 223 -4.53 13.30 -14.60
CA MET A 223 -3.08 13.23 -14.62
C MET A 223 -2.48 14.19 -15.67
N LEU A 224 -3.06 14.24 -16.86
CA LEU A 224 -2.67 15.18 -17.90
C LEU A 224 -2.88 16.63 -17.44
N TRP A 225 -4.03 16.94 -16.84
CA TRP A 225 -4.31 18.26 -16.28
C TRP A 225 -3.29 18.64 -15.21
N HIS A 226 -2.92 17.73 -14.32
CA HIS A 226 -1.88 17.98 -13.32
C HIS A 226 -0.52 18.23 -13.98
N LYS A 227 -0.14 17.44 -15.00
CA LYS A 227 1.10 17.67 -15.76
C LYS A 227 1.08 19.01 -16.51
N PHE A 228 -0.04 19.36 -17.15
CA PHE A 228 -0.20 20.65 -17.85
C PHE A 228 -0.14 21.82 -16.86
N LYS A 229 -0.82 21.72 -15.73
CA LYS A 229 -0.79 22.72 -14.66
C LYS A 229 0.63 22.90 -14.11
N GLN A 230 1.36 21.81 -13.91
CA GLN A 230 2.76 21.84 -13.48
C GLN A 230 3.66 22.48 -14.53
N LYS A 231 3.50 22.12 -15.82
CA LYS A 231 4.27 22.70 -16.93
C LYS A 231 4.01 24.21 -17.06
N LYS A 232 2.75 24.65 -16.93
CA LYS A 232 2.39 26.07 -16.93
C LYS A 232 3.03 26.81 -15.77
N LYS A 233 2.93 26.28 -14.54
CA LYS A 233 3.58 26.86 -13.36
C LYS A 233 5.09 27.02 -13.54
N ASN A 234 5.75 25.99 -14.09
CA ASN A 234 7.19 26.04 -14.33
C ASN A 234 7.57 27.08 -15.39
N TYR A 235 6.76 27.21 -16.45
CA TYR A 235 6.93 28.26 -17.46
C TYR A 235 6.79 29.67 -16.85
N ASP A 236 5.74 29.90 -16.05
CA ASP A 236 5.49 31.20 -15.39
C ASP A 236 6.59 31.55 -14.37
N ASN A 237 7.05 30.56 -13.60
CA ASN A 237 8.19 30.68 -12.69
C ASN A 237 9.46 31.05 -13.46
N GLN A 238 9.74 30.36 -14.58
CA GLN A 238 10.92 30.62 -15.38
C GLN A 238 10.89 32.02 -16.01
N LYS A 239 9.72 32.47 -16.47
CA LYS A 239 9.55 33.84 -16.99
C LYS A 239 9.81 34.89 -15.91
N SER A 240 9.17 34.75 -14.75
CA SER A 240 9.30 35.70 -13.64
C SER A 240 10.71 35.71 -13.04
N LEU A 241 11.39 34.56 -13.00
CA LEU A 241 12.78 34.46 -12.55
C LEU A 241 13.75 35.17 -13.50
N LYS A 242 13.51 35.13 -14.82
CA LYS A 242 14.31 35.89 -15.79
C LYS A 242 14.19 37.39 -15.58
N GLU A 243 13.01 37.87 -15.19
CA GLU A 243 12.77 39.29 -14.88
C GLU A 243 13.44 39.67 -13.56
N LEU A 244 13.26 38.89 -12.49
CA LEU A 244 13.92 39.11 -11.20
C LEU A 244 15.45 39.18 -11.32
N LYS A 245 16.06 38.30 -12.12
CA LYS A 245 17.51 38.34 -12.37
C LYS A 245 18.00 39.63 -13.01
N LYS A 246 17.15 40.33 -13.76
CA LYS A 246 17.50 41.60 -14.38
C LYS A 246 17.39 42.77 -13.39
N THR A 247 16.40 42.74 -12.51
CA THR A 247 16.04 43.88 -11.66
C THR A 247 16.57 43.78 -10.23
N CYS A 248 16.87 42.59 -9.74
CA CYS A 248 17.21 42.36 -8.33
C CYS A 248 18.57 41.67 -8.11
N LYS A 249 19.44 41.68 -9.13
CA LYS A 249 20.81 41.18 -9.04
C LYS A 249 21.71 42.20 -8.35
N MET A 250 22.56 41.73 -7.46
CA MET A 250 23.59 42.53 -6.81
C MET A 250 24.88 41.73 -6.62
N LEU A 251 25.99 42.43 -6.37
CA LEU A 251 27.25 41.84 -5.92
C LEU A 251 27.38 42.00 -4.41
N TYR A 252 27.88 40.97 -3.74
CA TYR A 252 28.08 41.00 -2.30
C TYR A 252 29.18 41.99 -1.89
N GLN A 253 28.83 42.94 -1.03
CA GLN A 253 29.75 43.85 -0.35
C GLN A 253 29.26 44.01 1.09
N SER A 254 30.12 43.71 2.07
CA SER A 254 29.76 43.64 3.50
C SER A 254 29.12 44.93 4.03
N GLU A 255 29.55 46.08 3.51
CA GLU A 255 29.08 47.40 3.92
C GLU A 255 27.71 47.78 3.34
N LYS A 256 27.26 47.11 2.27
CA LYS A 256 26.06 47.50 1.50
C LYS A 256 24.84 46.61 1.75
N ILE A 257 24.98 45.55 2.54
CA ILE A 257 23.91 44.57 2.76
C ILE A 257 23.37 44.67 4.18
N GLN A 258 22.04 44.70 4.28
CA GLN A 258 21.32 44.58 5.54
C GLN A 258 20.77 43.15 5.66
N GLY A 259 21.04 42.47 6.78
CA GLY A 259 20.58 41.10 7.03
C GLY A 259 21.74 40.13 7.22
N ASP A 260 21.49 38.83 7.02
CA ASP A 260 22.48 37.78 7.28
C ASP A 260 23.63 37.83 6.27
N HIS A 261 24.85 37.55 6.72
CA HIS A 261 26.03 37.46 5.85
C HIS A 261 26.25 36.05 5.28
N GLU A 262 25.22 35.21 5.30
CA GLU A 262 25.22 33.85 4.77
C GLU A 262 23.95 33.55 3.96
N CYS A 263 24.05 32.58 3.07
CA CYS A 263 22.94 32.12 2.24
C CYS A 263 22.06 31.14 3.01
N GLY A 264 20.82 31.50 3.30
CA GLY A 264 19.87 30.62 4.00
C GLY A 264 19.42 29.37 3.22
N ILE A 265 19.99 29.08 2.04
CA ILE A 265 19.73 27.85 1.27
C ILE A 265 20.89 26.87 1.39
N CYS A 266 22.13 27.31 1.13
CA CYS A 266 23.32 26.45 1.22
C CYS A 266 24.05 26.57 2.56
N MET A 267 23.67 27.53 3.42
CA MET A 267 24.29 27.81 4.72
C MET A 267 25.77 28.19 4.63
N HIS A 268 26.22 28.75 3.50
CA HIS A 268 27.58 29.25 3.33
C HIS A 268 27.60 30.78 3.46
N VAL A 269 28.66 31.29 4.11
CA VAL A 269 28.95 32.72 4.22
C VAL A 269 29.25 33.31 2.83
N TYR A 270 28.81 34.54 2.59
CA TYR A 270 29.07 35.23 1.33
C TYR A 270 30.53 35.68 1.19
N VAL A 271 31.05 35.57 -0.02
CA VAL A 271 32.37 36.07 -0.41
C VAL A 271 32.20 37.37 -1.22
N THR A 272 33.15 38.31 -1.06
CA THR A 272 33.15 39.58 -1.81
C THR A 272 33.01 39.33 -3.31
N ASP A 273 32.16 40.13 -3.95
CA ASP A 273 31.82 40.05 -5.38
C ASP A 273 31.05 38.80 -5.82
N GLU A 274 30.51 38.01 -4.89
CA GLU A 274 29.55 36.95 -5.23
C GLU A 274 28.20 37.53 -5.72
N GLU A 275 27.61 36.88 -6.72
CA GLU A 275 26.31 37.29 -7.26
C GLU A 275 25.17 36.83 -6.37
N LEU A 276 24.47 37.78 -5.78
CA LEU A 276 23.30 37.57 -4.97
C LEU A 276 22.04 38.05 -5.69
N LEU A 277 20.93 37.42 -5.35
CA LEU A 277 19.60 37.87 -5.76
C LEU A 277 18.84 38.29 -4.50
N ILE A 278 18.44 39.56 -4.43
CA ILE A 278 17.51 40.03 -3.40
C ILE A 278 16.09 39.70 -3.86
N LEU A 279 15.29 39.09 -3.00
CA LEU A 279 13.87 38.89 -3.29
C LEU A 279 13.08 40.14 -2.93
N PRO A 280 12.08 40.51 -3.76
CA PRO A 280 11.32 41.75 -3.56
C PRO A 280 10.38 41.72 -2.34
N CYS A 281 10.24 40.56 -1.66
CA CYS A 281 9.45 40.45 -0.45
C CYS A 281 10.03 41.16 0.77
N ASP A 282 11.36 41.27 0.85
CA ASP A 282 12.08 41.98 1.91
C ASP A 282 13.52 42.20 1.43
N PRO A 283 14.08 43.42 1.52
CA PRO A 283 15.48 43.67 1.14
C PRO A 283 16.50 42.82 1.90
N LYS A 284 16.15 42.26 3.07
CA LYS A 284 16.99 41.33 3.86
C LYS A 284 16.93 39.88 3.36
N HIS A 285 16.11 39.59 2.35
CA HIS A 285 15.97 38.25 1.77
C HIS A 285 16.83 38.10 0.52
N HIS A 286 18.13 37.96 0.72
CA HIS A 286 19.10 37.68 -0.33
C HIS A 286 19.67 36.26 -0.20
N PHE A 287 20.07 35.72 -1.34
CA PHE A 287 20.63 34.37 -1.48
C PHE A 287 21.59 34.36 -2.67
N HIS A 288 22.52 33.40 -2.71
CA HIS A 288 23.30 33.14 -3.92
C HIS A 288 22.38 32.95 -5.13
N MET A 289 22.72 33.58 -6.25
CA MET A 289 21.90 33.56 -7.46
C MET A 289 21.57 32.13 -7.93
N GLN A 290 22.54 31.20 -7.83
CA GLN A 290 22.36 29.81 -8.23
C GLN A 290 21.45 29.03 -7.26
N CYS A 291 21.62 29.24 -5.95
CA CYS A 291 20.82 28.59 -4.91
C CYS A 291 19.34 28.96 -5.05
N ILE A 292 19.05 30.25 -5.16
CA ILE A 292 17.67 30.73 -5.25
C ILE A 292 17.03 30.45 -6.61
N GLN A 293 17.80 30.45 -7.71
CA GLN A 293 17.28 30.00 -9.01
C GLN A 293 16.75 28.57 -8.94
N THR A 294 17.53 27.66 -8.33
CA THR A 294 17.16 26.25 -8.23
C THR A 294 15.92 26.09 -7.36
N TRP A 295 15.88 26.81 -6.23
CA TRP A 295 14.71 26.85 -5.36
C TRP A 295 13.46 27.36 -6.08
N LEU A 296 13.53 28.48 -6.80
CA LEU A 296 12.37 29.13 -7.41
C LEU A 296 11.80 28.38 -8.63
N LEU A 297 12.59 27.50 -9.24
CA LEU A 297 12.11 26.58 -10.28
C LEU A 297 11.16 25.51 -9.71
N ILE A 298 11.39 25.10 -8.45
CA ILE A 298 10.59 24.07 -7.76
C ILE A 298 9.47 24.73 -6.93
N ASN A 299 9.82 25.78 -6.19
CA ASN A 299 8.98 26.44 -5.21
C ASN A 299 8.69 27.89 -5.62
N SER A 300 7.42 28.28 -5.68
CA SER A 300 7.02 29.64 -6.09
C SER A 300 7.08 30.68 -4.97
N THR A 301 7.96 30.50 -3.98
CA THR A 301 7.93 31.19 -2.67
C THR A 301 9.33 31.46 -2.10
N CYS A 302 9.47 32.54 -1.34
CA CYS A 302 10.70 32.87 -0.59
C CYS A 302 11.06 31.77 0.44
N PRO A 303 12.32 31.32 0.54
CA PRO A 303 12.76 30.36 1.57
C PRO A 303 12.57 30.86 3.01
N LYS A 304 12.69 32.17 3.26
CA LYS A 304 12.58 32.78 4.59
C LYS A 304 11.12 33.02 5.01
N CYS A 305 10.35 33.80 4.22
CA CYS A 305 8.99 34.21 4.61
C CYS A 305 7.84 33.48 3.90
N ARG A 306 8.14 32.57 2.96
CA ARG A 306 7.14 31.83 2.14
C ARG A 306 6.22 32.70 1.27
N THR A 307 6.44 34.00 1.20
CA THR A 307 5.73 34.90 0.28
C THR A 307 6.00 34.52 -1.17
N SER A 308 4.96 34.53 -2.02
CA SER A 308 5.12 34.18 -3.43
C SER A 308 5.78 35.30 -4.22
N PHE A 309 6.85 34.97 -4.94
CA PHE A 309 7.56 35.95 -5.77
C PHE A 309 6.81 36.32 -7.06
N LEU A 310 5.82 35.51 -7.47
CA LEU A 310 5.01 35.76 -8.67
C LEU A 310 4.08 36.98 -8.53
N ARG A 311 3.80 37.43 -7.31
CA ARG A 311 2.92 38.59 -7.04
C ARG A 311 3.58 39.94 -7.35
N PHE A 312 4.91 39.99 -7.44
CA PHE A 312 5.63 41.24 -7.66
C PHE A 312 5.55 41.78 -9.09
N ASN A 313 5.39 40.90 -10.08
CA ASN A 313 5.23 41.30 -11.48
C ASN A 313 3.91 42.04 -11.75
N GLN A 314 2.90 41.90 -10.89
CA GLN A 314 1.60 42.59 -11.06
C GLN A 314 1.61 44.01 -10.50
N GLN A 315 2.48 44.32 -9.55
CA GLN A 315 2.55 45.63 -8.89
C GLN A 315 3.48 46.63 -9.58
N GLN A 316 4.32 46.19 -10.52
CA GLN A 316 5.16 47.07 -11.36
C GLN A 316 4.52 47.43 -12.71
N GLN A 317 3.30 46.94 -12.99
CA GLN A 317 2.52 47.23 -14.20
C GLN A 317 1.26 48.07 -13.94
N GLN A 318 1.10 48.61 -12.73
CA GLN A 318 0.09 49.61 -12.35
C GLN A 318 0.79 50.90 -11.97
#